data_AF-A0A1C4GRR9-F1
#
_entry.id   AF-A0A1C4GRR9-F1
#
_cell.length_a   1.000
_cell.length_b   1.000
_cell.length_c   1.000
_cell.angle_alpha   90.00
_cell.angle_beta   90.00
_cell.angle_gamma   90.00
#
_symmetry.space_group_name_H-M   'P 1'
#
loop_
_entity.id
_entity.type
_entity.pdbx_description
1 polymer ?
#
loop_
_entity_poly.entity_id
_entity_poly.type
_entity_poly.pdbx_seq_one_letter_code
_entity_poly.pdbx_strand_id
1 'polypeptide(L)'
;MNQKNQIVSETIQAANIQADATIFAASIAALGLIVGLVVSWYTAKHIQRKTSIDEIRRNTYLKTVDSYSRMIASLSMITVDPKKTSDEFKPRFENFVAAIDQSMFVCDTKTKVKLVEFYEIFFTELKLIEDPISSIFDASQDCEIAYKTYFKIMSELEPIKSRLVDLQVEDPAQKNIENALQIFDDKLNFSHKYLQAAQDKGDLVQELCTDAEPKIHDFMIKINTKAVDVMYSLRQEIGIKTDIKTDKELNERLKKLVLKSK
;
A
#
# COMPACT_ATOMS: atom_id res chain seq x y z
N MET A 1 -37.36 -91.79 13.07
CA MET A 1 -36.20 -91.02 13.61
C MET A 1 -35.57 -90.07 12.58
N ASN A 2 -36.27 -89.63 11.52
CA ASN A 2 -35.65 -88.88 10.39
C ASN A 2 -36.14 -87.43 10.17
N GLN A 3 -37.27 -87.01 10.74
CA GLN A 3 -37.83 -85.67 10.46
C GLN A 3 -37.16 -84.56 11.28
N LYS A 4 -36.79 -84.84 12.54
CA LYS A 4 -36.13 -83.89 13.44
C LYS A 4 -34.70 -83.54 12.98
N ASN A 5 -33.98 -84.50 12.40
CA ASN A 5 -32.63 -84.30 11.89
C ASN A 5 -32.61 -83.49 10.58
N GLN A 6 -33.63 -83.62 9.72
CA GLN A 6 -33.77 -82.80 8.52
C GLN A 6 -34.09 -81.33 8.85
N ILE A 7 -35.03 -81.06 9.78
CA ILE A 7 -35.36 -79.69 10.20
C ILE A 7 -34.15 -79.00 10.86
N VAL A 8 -33.39 -79.72 11.69
CA VAL A 8 -32.14 -79.19 12.29
C VAL A 8 -31.09 -78.89 11.22
N SER A 9 -30.93 -79.75 10.21
CA SER A 9 -29.99 -79.54 9.10
C SER A 9 -30.38 -78.35 8.20
N GLU A 10 -31.66 -78.21 7.86
CA GLU A 10 -32.17 -77.07 7.06
C GLU A 10 -32.06 -75.75 7.83
N THR A 11 -32.29 -75.78 9.15
CA THR A 11 -32.12 -74.60 10.02
C THR A 11 -30.63 -74.19 10.11
N ILE A 12 -29.70 -75.16 10.20
CA ILE A 12 -28.26 -74.89 10.20
C ILE A 12 -27.82 -74.33 8.83
N GLN A 13 -28.35 -74.85 7.74
CA GLN A 13 -28.01 -74.38 6.39
C GLN A 13 -28.57 -72.98 6.11
N ALA A 14 -29.81 -72.68 6.54
CA ALA A 14 -30.39 -71.35 6.46
C ALA A 14 -29.64 -70.33 7.35
N ALA A 15 -29.21 -70.74 8.55
CA ALA A 15 -28.40 -69.91 9.43
C ALA A 15 -27.01 -69.61 8.83
N ASN A 16 -26.39 -70.58 8.15
CA ASN A 16 -25.11 -70.36 7.46
C ASN A 16 -25.25 -69.43 6.25
N ILE A 17 -26.32 -69.55 5.46
CA ILE A 17 -26.58 -68.63 4.34
C ILE A 17 -26.83 -67.21 4.85
N GLN A 18 -27.56 -67.05 5.96
CA GLN A 18 -27.75 -65.74 6.60
C GLN A 18 -26.45 -65.20 7.21
N ALA A 19 -25.62 -66.05 7.79
CA ALA A 19 -24.31 -65.64 8.33
C ALA A 19 -23.37 -65.18 7.22
N ASP A 20 -23.27 -65.90 6.10
CA ASP A 20 -22.44 -65.53 4.95
C ASP A 20 -22.95 -64.26 4.26
N ALA A 21 -24.27 -64.11 4.12
CA ALA A 21 -24.87 -62.88 3.60
C ALA A 21 -24.62 -61.68 4.54
N THR A 22 -24.63 -61.90 5.86
CA THR A 22 -24.31 -60.87 6.86
C THR A 22 -22.84 -60.50 6.82
N ILE A 23 -21.93 -61.47 6.66
CA ILE A 23 -20.48 -61.24 6.52
C ILE A 23 -20.16 -60.48 5.23
N PHE A 24 -20.82 -60.84 4.12
CA PHE A 24 -20.67 -60.14 2.84
C PHE A 24 -21.21 -58.70 2.92
N ALA A 25 -22.40 -58.52 3.49
CA ALA A 25 -22.98 -57.18 3.70
C ALA A 25 -22.12 -56.33 4.64
N ALA A 26 -21.58 -56.90 5.71
CA ALA A 26 -20.66 -56.22 6.62
C ALA A 26 -19.33 -55.85 5.93
N SER A 27 -18.84 -56.70 5.03
CA SER A 27 -17.62 -56.43 4.25
C SER A 27 -17.82 -55.28 3.25
N ILE A 28 -18.98 -55.23 2.57
CA ILE A 28 -19.33 -54.11 1.69
C ILE A 28 -19.55 -52.82 2.48
N ALA A 29 -20.22 -52.88 3.63
CA ALA A 29 -20.41 -51.72 4.50
C ALA A 29 -19.07 -51.17 5.03
N ALA A 30 -18.15 -52.06 5.44
CA ALA A 30 -16.82 -51.69 5.87
C ALA A 30 -15.99 -51.03 4.74
N LEU A 31 -16.04 -51.57 3.52
CA LEU A 31 -15.42 -50.95 2.34
C LEU A 31 -16.03 -49.58 2.03
N GLY A 32 -17.35 -49.45 2.12
CA GLY A 32 -18.06 -48.17 1.93
C GLY A 32 -17.63 -47.10 2.93
N LEU A 33 -17.45 -47.46 4.20
CA LEU A 33 -16.95 -46.54 5.24
C LEU A 33 -15.49 -46.13 4.98
N ILE A 34 -14.63 -47.06 4.58
CA ILE A 34 -13.23 -46.76 4.26
C ILE A 34 -13.16 -45.81 3.06
N VAL A 35 -13.88 -46.09 1.97
CA VAL A 35 -13.92 -45.22 0.79
C VAL A 35 -14.49 -43.85 1.14
N GLY A 36 -15.58 -43.80 1.93
CA GLY A 36 -16.19 -42.55 2.38
C GLY A 36 -15.22 -41.69 3.21
N LEU A 37 -14.44 -42.29 4.12
CA LEU A 37 -13.43 -41.60 4.91
C LEU A 37 -12.28 -41.06 4.05
N VAL A 38 -11.79 -41.86 3.10
CA VAL A 38 -10.71 -41.46 2.19
C VAL A 38 -11.15 -40.30 1.29
N VAL A 39 -12.35 -40.39 0.68
CA VAL A 39 -12.90 -39.31 -0.15
C VAL A 39 -13.16 -38.06 0.67
N SER A 40 -13.72 -38.19 1.87
CA SER A 40 -13.97 -37.05 2.76
C SER A 40 -12.67 -36.38 3.21
N TRP A 41 -11.64 -37.15 3.57
CA TRP A 41 -10.32 -36.62 3.95
C TRP A 41 -9.63 -35.93 2.76
N TYR A 42 -9.64 -36.56 1.58
CA TYR A 42 -9.05 -35.98 0.38
C TYR A 42 -9.77 -34.68 -0.02
N THR A 43 -11.10 -34.68 0.02
CA THR A 43 -11.94 -33.51 -0.29
C THR A 43 -11.72 -32.40 0.74
N ALA A 44 -11.71 -32.72 2.04
CA ALA A 44 -11.43 -31.75 3.10
C ALA A 44 -10.04 -31.14 2.96
N LYS A 45 -9.01 -31.95 2.69
CA LYS A 45 -7.63 -31.47 2.48
C LYS A 45 -7.50 -30.59 1.23
N HIS A 46 -8.19 -30.97 0.15
CA HIS A 46 -8.21 -30.19 -1.09
C HIS A 46 -8.94 -28.87 -0.90
N ILE A 47 -10.11 -28.88 -0.23
CA ILE A 47 -10.87 -27.67 0.12
C ILE A 47 -10.04 -26.77 1.05
N GLN A 48 -9.42 -27.30 2.11
CA GLN A 48 -8.58 -26.52 3.03
C GLN A 48 -7.42 -25.84 2.31
N ARG A 49 -6.71 -26.56 1.41
CA ARG A 49 -5.64 -25.96 0.60
C ARG A 49 -6.16 -24.88 -0.33
N LYS A 50 -7.29 -25.12 -1.00
CA LYS A 50 -7.91 -24.15 -1.90
C LYS A 50 -8.36 -22.91 -1.15
N THR A 51 -9.07 -23.07 -0.03
CA THR A 51 -9.50 -21.96 0.83
C THR A 51 -8.30 -21.16 1.35
N SER A 52 -7.21 -21.82 1.74
CA SER A 52 -5.99 -21.14 2.18
C SER A 52 -5.34 -20.33 1.04
N ILE A 53 -5.27 -20.88 -0.17
CA ILE A 53 -4.74 -20.16 -1.34
C ILE A 53 -5.65 -18.99 -1.71
N ASP A 54 -6.97 -19.17 -1.69
CA ASP A 54 -7.94 -18.13 -1.99
C ASP A 54 -7.89 -17.00 -0.93
N GLU A 55 -7.67 -17.34 0.34
CA GLU A 55 -7.46 -16.37 1.42
C GLU A 55 -6.15 -15.59 1.26
N ILE A 56 -5.05 -16.28 0.91
CA ILE A 56 -3.77 -15.65 0.60
C ILE A 56 -3.93 -14.68 -0.58
N ARG A 57 -4.56 -15.12 -1.68
CA ARG A 57 -4.86 -14.28 -2.85
C ARG A 57 -5.67 -13.05 -2.48
N ARG A 58 -6.77 -13.24 -1.73
CA ARG A 58 -7.61 -12.15 -1.26
C ARG A 58 -6.82 -11.12 -0.46
N ASN A 59 -6.02 -11.55 0.52
CA ASN A 59 -5.22 -10.66 1.35
C ASN A 59 -4.16 -9.91 0.52
N THR A 60 -3.47 -10.61 -0.37
CA THR A 60 -2.45 -10.01 -1.25
C THR A 60 -3.06 -9.00 -2.23
N TYR A 61 -4.23 -9.29 -2.81
CA TYR A 61 -4.89 -8.39 -3.76
C TYR A 61 -5.44 -7.14 -3.06
N LEU A 62 -6.02 -7.29 -1.87
CA LEU A 62 -6.46 -6.14 -1.08
C LEU A 62 -5.28 -5.25 -0.67
N LYS A 63 -4.15 -5.84 -0.26
CA LYS A 63 -2.92 -5.10 0.03
C LYS A 63 -2.39 -4.35 -1.19
N THR A 64 -2.51 -4.93 -2.38
CA THR A 64 -2.10 -4.29 -3.64
C THR A 64 -2.97 -3.09 -3.98
N VAL A 65 -4.29 -3.21 -3.82
CA VAL A 65 -5.22 -2.09 -4.03
C VAL A 65 -5.03 -0.98 -2.99
N ASP A 66 -4.80 -1.33 -1.73
CA ASP A 66 -4.53 -0.36 -0.65
C ASP A 66 -3.22 0.40 -0.88
N SER A 67 -2.12 -0.32 -1.15
CA SER A 67 -0.82 0.29 -1.43
C SER A 67 -0.83 1.17 -2.68
N TYR A 68 -1.52 0.77 -3.74
CA TYR A 68 -1.77 1.61 -4.92
C TYR A 68 -2.49 2.91 -4.55
N SER A 69 -3.58 2.81 -3.79
CA SER A 69 -4.39 3.97 -3.39
C SER A 69 -3.58 4.95 -2.54
N ARG A 70 -2.77 4.44 -1.61
CA ARG A 70 -1.87 5.26 -0.78
C ARG A 70 -0.78 5.95 -1.61
N MET A 71 -0.22 5.26 -2.61
CA MET A 71 0.78 5.84 -3.51
C MET A 71 0.17 6.97 -4.36
N ILE A 72 -1.00 6.75 -4.97
CA ILE A 72 -1.71 7.79 -5.75
C ILE A 72 -2.09 8.97 -4.87
N ALA A 73 -2.57 8.73 -3.64
CA ALA A 73 -2.84 9.80 -2.68
C ALA A 73 -1.55 10.60 -2.36
N SER A 74 -0.43 9.91 -2.18
CA SER A 74 0.87 10.56 -1.98
C SER A 74 1.25 11.44 -3.17
N LEU A 75 1.10 10.95 -4.41
CA LEU A 75 1.36 11.74 -5.62
C LEU A 75 0.52 13.01 -5.67
N SER A 76 -0.77 12.93 -5.31
CA SER A 76 -1.65 14.10 -5.29
C SER A 76 -1.28 15.14 -4.22
N MET A 77 -0.52 14.75 -3.20
CA MET A 77 -0.09 15.63 -2.11
C MET A 77 1.28 16.28 -2.35
N ILE A 78 2.03 15.85 -3.39
CA ILE A 78 3.36 16.39 -3.69
C ILE A 78 3.32 17.90 -3.88
N THR A 79 2.31 18.43 -4.57
CA THR A 79 2.21 19.87 -4.85
C THR A 79 1.51 20.66 -3.74
N VAL A 80 0.88 19.99 -2.78
CA VAL A 80 0.13 20.61 -1.67
C VAL A 80 0.98 20.70 -0.41
N ASP A 81 1.66 19.61 -0.07
CA ASP A 81 2.60 19.53 1.06
C ASP A 81 3.84 18.72 0.62
N PRO A 82 4.71 19.34 -0.20
CA PRO A 82 5.93 18.69 -0.73
C PRO A 82 6.79 18.10 0.37
N LYS A 83 6.92 18.84 1.48
CA LYS A 83 7.76 18.50 2.61
C LYS A 83 7.32 17.19 3.25
N LYS A 84 6.08 17.14 3.75
CA LYS A 84 5.57 15.93 4.40
C LYS A 84 5.54 14.75 3.43
N THR A 85 5.24 15.04 2.17
CA THR A 85 5.12 14.02 1.14
C THR A 85 6.47 13.40 0.79
N SER A 86 7.57 14.16 0.80
CA SER A 86 8.93 13.66 0.52
C SER A 86 9.30 12.47 1.41
N ASP A 87 9.08 12.60 2.73
CA ASP A 87 9.39 11.56 3.72
C ASP A 87 8.52 10.30 3.54
N GLU A 88 7.26 10.47 3.12
CA GLU A 88 6.28 9.40 3.03
C GLU A 88 6.23 8.72 1.65
N PHE A 89 6.73 9.39 0.59
CA PHE A 89 6.56 8.95 -0.79
C PHE A 89 7.32 7.66 -1.10
N LYS A 90 8.63 7.65 -0.83
CA LYS A 90 9.49 6.49 -1.07
C LYS A 90 8.97 5.20 -0.40
N PRO A 91 8.66 5.18 0.91
CA PRO A 91 8.16 3.95 1.52
C PRO A 91 6.79 3.53 0.96
N ARG A 92 5.94 4.47 0.53
CA ARG A 92 4.66 4.12 -0.12
C ARG A 92 4.87 3.51 -1.50
N PHE A 93 5.81 4.04 -2.28
CA PHE A 93 6.18 3.52 -3.59
C PHE A 93 6.77 2.11 -3.50
N GLU A 94 7.73 1.90 -2.60
CA GLU A 94 8.34 0.58 -2.37
C GLU A 94 7.30 -0.45 -1.91
N ASN A 95 6.39 -0.06 -1.02
CA ASN A 95 5.30 -0.92 -0.58
C ASN A 95 4.35 -1.32 -1.72
N PHE A 96 4.08 -0.40 -2.65
CA PHE A 96 3.26 -0.68 -3.82
C PHE A 96 3.96 -1.67 -4.77
N VAL A 97 5.23 -1.43 -5.09
CA VAL A 97 6.02 -2.33 -5.94
C VAL A 97 6.06 -3.74 -5.33
N ALA A 98 6.37 -3.85 -4.05
CA ALA A 98 6.39 -5.13 -3.35
C ALA A 98 5.01 -5.82 -3.35
N ALA A 99 3.92 -5.07 -3.23
CA ALA A 99 2.58 -5.64 -3.27
C ALA A 99 2.20 -6.14 -4.68
N ILE A 100 2.62 -5.44 -5.73
CA ILE A 100 2.47 -5.90 -7.12
C ILE A 100 3.24 -7.21 -7.33
N ASP A 101 4.50 -7.30 -6.89
CA ASP A 101 5.30 -8.52 -6.99
C ASP A 101 4.64 -9.70 -6.25
N GLN A 102 4.12 -9.45 -5.05
CA GLN A 102 3.36 -10.43 -4.28
C GLN A 102 2.11 -10.89 -5.03
N SER A 103 1.38 -9.96 -5.66
CA SER A 103 0.22 -10.29 -6.49
C SER A 103 0.59 -11.11 -7.73
N MET A 104 1.67 -10.75 -8.42
CA MET A 104 2.19 -11.54 -9.54
C MET A 104 2.59 -12.95 -9.09
N PHE A 105 3.09 -13.13 -7.87
CA PHE A 105 3.44 -14.46 -7.36
C PHE A 105 2.23 -15.38 -7.17
N VAL A 106 1.13 -14.85 -6.61
CA VAL A 106 -0.03 -15.68 -6.21
C VAL A 106 -1.12 -15.81 -7.28
N CYS A 107 -1.12 -14.93 -8.28
CA CYS A 107 -2.18 -14.87 -9.29
C CYS A 107 -2.07 -15.89 -10.42
N ASP A 108 -3.21 -16.15 -11.05
CA ASP A 108 -3.28 -16.95 -12.26
C ASP A 108 -2.62 -16.25 -13.45
N THR A 109 -2.17 -17.01 -14.44
CA THR A 109 -1.40 -16.50 -15.58
C THR A 109 -2.10 -15.36 -16.34
N LYS A 110 -3.45 -15.40 -16.47
CA LYS A 110 -4.21 -14.34 -17.15
C LYS A 110 -4.15 -13.00 -16.40
N THR A 111 -4.28 -13.05 -15.08
CA THR A 111 -4.18 -11.87 -14.21
C THR A 111 -2.75 -11.35 -14.14
N LYS A 112 -1.76 -12.26 -14.14
CA LYS A 112 -0.33 -11.90 -14.22
C LYS A 112 -0.03 -11.07 -15.47
N VAL A 113 -0.52 -11.47 -16.64
CA VAL A 113 -0.34 -10.71 -17.89
C VAL A 113 -0.87 -9.28 -17.73
N LYS A 114 -2.08 -9.12 -17.18
CA LYS A 114 -2.69 -7.79 -16.91
C LYS A 114 -1.86 -6.95 -15.95
N LEU A 115 -1.31 -7.56 -14.90
CA LEU A 115 -0.43 -6.88 -13.94
C LEU A 115 0.87 -6.41 -14.61
N VAL A 116 1.49 -7.24 -15.45
CA VAL A 116 2.71 -6.89 -16.19
C VAL A 116 2.44 -5.75 -17.18
N GLU A 117 1.38 -5.83 -17.98
CA GLU A 117 0.98 -4.76 -18.92
C GLU A 117 0.79 -3.42 -18.20
N PHE A 118 0.14 -3.44 -17.03
CA PHE A 118 -0.02 -2.26 -16.20
C PHE A 118 1.32 -1.74 -15.67
N TYR A 119 2.19 -2.63 -15.20
CA TYR A 119 3.49 -2.28 -14.64
C TYR A 119 4.42 -1.64 -15.70
N GLU A 120 4.41 -2.16 -16.93
CA GLU A 120 5.14 -1.57 -18.07
C GLU A 120 4.71 -0.13 -18.36
N ILE A 121 3.40 0.12 -18.39
CA ILE A 121 2.85 1.47 -18.59
C ILE A 121 3.21 2.36 -17.40
N PHE A 122 3.07 1.84 -16.17
CA PHE A 122 3.37 2.56 -14.95
C PHE A 122 4.80 3.10 -14.93
N PHE A 123 5.81 2.26 -15.17
CA PHE A 123 7.20 2.70 -15.18
C PHE A 123 7.52 3.63 -16.35
N THR A 124 6.88 3.43 -17.50
CA THR A 124 7.07 4.31 -18.66
C THR A 124 6.59 5.72 -18.35
N GLU A 125 5.40 5.85 -17.77
CA GLU A 125 4.84 7.16 -17.42
C GLU A 125 5.55 7.76 -16.18
N LEU A 126 6.03 6.93 -15.24
CA LEU A 126 6.73 7.40 -14.03
C LEU A 126 8.01 8.15 -14.38
N LYS A 127 8.76 7.65 -15.37
CA LYS A 127 9.99 8.32 -15.86
C LYS A 127 9.75 9.74 -16.36
N LEU A 128 8.53 10.06 -16.81
CA LEU A 128 8.19 11.40 -17.29
C LEU A 128 7.98 12.40 -16.14
N ILE A 129 7.74 11.89 -14.93
CA ILE A 129 7.47 12.69 -13.73
C ILE A 129 8.52 12.51 -12.63
N GLU A 130 9.52 11.67 -12.83
CA GLU A 130 10.62 11.42 -11.90
C GLU A 130 11.42 12.69 -11.61
N ASP A 131 11.95 13.35 -12.64
CA ASP A 131 12.75 14.58 -12.47
C ASP A 131 11.96 15.73 -11.83
N PRO A 132 10.70 16.02 -12.26
CA PRO A 132 9.87 17.01 -11.56
C PRO A 132 9.65 16.70 -10.09
N ILE A 133 9.36 15.44 -9.73
CA ILE A 133 9.14 15.05 -8.34
C ILE A 133 10.43 15.19 -7.52
N SER A 134 11.56 14.71 -8.04
CA SER A 134 12.85 14.83 -7.35
C SER A 134 13.21 16.28 -7.10
N SER A 135 13.05 17.15 -8.11
CA SER A 135 13.36 18.57 -8.01
C SER A 135 12.55 19.26 -6.91
N ILE A 136 11.26 18.92 -6.79
CA ILE A 136 10.38 19.44 -5.73
C ILE A 136 10.86 18.97 -4.35
N PHE A 137 11.18 17.69 -4.20
CA PHE A 137 11.64 17.14 -2.93
C PHE A 137 12.97 17.71 -2.49
N ASP A 138 13.93 17.81 -3.41
CA ASP A 138 15.24 18.39 -3.15
C ASP A 138 15.09 19.86 -2.71
N ALA A 139 14.36 20.68 -3.48
CA ALA A 139 14.13 22.08 -3.15
C ALA A 139 13.38 22.26 -1.81
N SER A 140 12.40 21.40 -1.53
CA SER A 140 11.65 21.41 -0.27
C SER A 140 12.53 21.06 0.93
N GLN A 141 13.40 20.07 0.80
CA GLN A 141 14.33 19.69 1.86
C GLN A 141 15.35 20.82 2.12
N ASP A 142 15.85 21.40 1.05
CA ASP A 142 16.78 22.52 1.08
C ASP A 142 16.20 23.78 1.73
N CYS A 143 14.91 24.04 1.49
CA CYS A 143 14.15 25.11 2.14
C CYS A 143 14.02 24.83 3.65
N GLU A 144 13.71 23.59 4.04
CA GLU A 144 13.61 23.21 5.45
C GLU A 144 14.95 23.36 6.18
N ILE A 145 16.06 22.94 5.56
CA ILE A 145 17.40 23.10 6.13
C ILE A 145 17.71 24.59 6.40
N ALA A 146 17.36 25.47 5.46
CA ALA A 146 17.53 26.91 5.62
C ALA A 146 16.69 27.47 6.79
N TYR A 147 15.41 27.11 6.88
CA TYR A 147 14.55 27.49 8.01
C TYR A 147 15.07 26.96 9.36
N LYS A 148 15.43 25.67 9.44
CA LYS A 148 15.99 25.08 10.66
C LYS A 148 17.27 25.79 11.10
N THR A 149 18.12 26.17 10.15
CA THR A 149 19.35 26.90 10.43
C THR A 149 19.06 28.31 10.95
N TYR A 150 18.13 29.04 10.31
CA TYR A 150 17.65 30.32 10.78
C TYR A 150 17.14 30.24 12.23
N PHE A 151 16.21 29.31 12.52
CA PHE A 151 15.65 29.16 13.87
C PHE A 151 16.70 28.78 14.91
N LYS A 152 17.67 27.95 14.54
CA LYS A 152 18.80 27.61 15.43
C LYS A 152 19.59 28.87 15.79
N ILE A 153 19.99 29.68 14.81
CA ILE A 153 20.74 30.92 15.06
C ILE A 153 19.92 31.88 15.94
N MET A 154 18.62 32.04 15.66
CA MET A 154 17.75 32.89 16.47
C MET A 154 17.62 32.39 17.91
N SER A 155 17.53 31.07 18.12
CA SER A 155 17.49 30.50 19.47
C SER A 155 18.78 30.73 20.27
N GLU A 156 19.93 30.77 19.59
CA GLU A 156 21.23 31.11 20.21
C GLU A 156 21.37 32.60 20.54
N LEU A 157 20.62 33.48 19.84
CA LEU A 157 20.61 34.92 20.07
C LEU A 157 19.77 35.32 21.28
N GLU A 158 18.73 34.57 21.62
CA GLU A 158 17.84 34.84 22.76
C GLU A 158 18.57 35.05 24.11
N PRO A 159 19.50 34.16 24.53
CA PRO A 159 20.25 34.36 25.78
C PRO A 159 21.25 35.52 25.71
N ILE A 160 21.80 35.82 24.52
CA ILE A 160 22.71 36.96 24.33
C ILE A 160 21.94 38.27 24.46
N LYS A 161 20.74 38.34 23.87
CA LYS A 161 19.83 39.49 24.00
C LYS A 161 19.46 39.74 25.46
N SER A 162 19.09 38.70 26.22
CA SER A 162 18.77 38.85 27.65
C SER A 162 19.95 39.43 28.43
N ARG A 163 21.17 38.92 28.21
CA ARG A 163 22.37 39.42 28.89
C ARG A 163 22.76 40.84 28.47
N LEU A 164 22.55 41.20 27.21
CA LEU A 164 22.80 42.57 26.72
C LEU A 164 21.84 43.58 27.36
N VAL A 165 20.59 43.20 27.57
CA VAL A 165 19.60 44.01 28.30
C VAL A 165 20.06 44.21 29.75
N ASP A 166 20.51 43.16 30.42
CA ASP A 166 21.01 43.24 31.80
C ASP A 166 22.25 44.16 31.90
N LEU A 167 23.20 44.05 30.96
CA LEU A 167 24.43 44.86 30.93
C LEU A 167 24.19 46.34 30.58
N GLN A 168 23.23 46.64 29.68
CA GLN A 168 22.86 48.03 29.36
C GLN A 168 22.25 48.78 30.56
N VAL A 169 21.64 48.07 31.50
CA VAL A 169 21.07 48.64 32.73
C VAL A 169 22.17 49.01 33.75
N GLU A 170 23.32 48.32 33.71
CA GLU A 170 24.40 48.51 34.69
C GLU A 170 25.41 49.60 34.30
N ASP A 171 25.87 49.68 33.03
CA ASP A 171 26.80 50.72 32.57
C ASP A 171 26.94 50.78 31.02
N PRO A 172 26.30 51.72 30.31
CA PRO A 172 26.20 51.73 28.85
C PRO A 172 27.50 52.08 28.09
N ALA A 173 28.59 52.50 28.75
CA ALA A 173 29.83 52.92 28.10
C ALA A 173 30.93 51.84 28.03
N GLN A 174 30.62 50.59 28.43
CA GLN A 174 31.63 49.52 28.49
C GLN A 174 31.97 48.94 27.11
N LYS A 175 33.27 48.85 26.81
CA LYS A 175 33.82 48.22 25.59
C LYS A 175 33.38 46.76 25.37
N ASN A 176 32.98 46.07 26.44
CA ASN A 176 32.43 44.73 26.40
C ASN A 176 31.01 44.69 25.79
N ILE A 177 30.23 45.76 25.94
CA ILE A 177 28.90 45.92 25.33
C ILE A 177 29.06 46.12 23.83
N GLU A 178 30.03 46.91 23.39
CA GLU A 178 30.32 47.16 21.96
C GLU A 178 30.70 45.86 21.23
N ASN A 179 31.59 45.05 21.82
CA ASN A 179 31.93 43.72 21.27
C ASN A 179 30.72 42.76 21.24
N ALA A 180 29.88 42.78 22.29
CA ALA A 180 28.69 41.94 22.36
C ALA A 180 27.64 42.35 21.32
N LEU A 181 27.45 43.65 21.10
CA LEU A 181 26.59 44.19 20.03
C LEU A 181 27.10 43.81 18.65
N GLN A 182 28.42 43.87 18.42
CA GLN A 182 29.00 43.45 17.14
C GLN A 182 28.78 41.95 16.86
N ILE A 183 28.97 41.08 17.86
CA ILE A 183 28.67 39.64 17.73
C ILE A 183 27.18 39.41 17.46
N PHE A 184 26.31 40.19 18.11
CA PHE A 184 24.87 40.13 17.93
C PHE A 184 24.45 40.52 16.51
N ASP A 185 24.97 41.64 15.99
CA ASP A 185 24.74 42.12 14.63
C ASP A 185 25.28 41.15 13.58
N ASP A 186 26.48 40.58 13.77
CA ASP A 186 27.04 39.57 12.86
C ASP A 186 26.15 38.33 12.78
N LYS A 187 25.68 37.82 13.93
CA LYS A 187 24.76 36.67 13.99
C LYS A 187 23.38 37.00 13.41
N LEU A 188 22.87 38.22 13.59
CA LEU A 188 21.63 38.70 12.97
C LEU A 188 21.75 38.79 11.45
N ASN A 189 22.83 39.38 10.95
CA ASN A 189 23.11 39.45 9.51
C ASN A 189 23.26 38.06 8.92
N PHE A 190 23.90 37.14 9.66
CA PHE A 190 24.02 35.75 9.25
C PHE A 190 22.67 35.02 9.23
N SER A 191 21.81 35.21 10.24
CA SER A 191 20.47 34.61 10.27
C SER A 191 19.59 35.14 9.14
N HIS A 192 19.67 36.44 8.83
CA HIS A 192 18.92 37.06 7.74
C HIS A 192 19.24 36.43 6.38
N LYS A 193 20.52 36.09 6.13
CA LYS A 193 20.92 35.35 4.91
C LYS A 193 20.22 34.00 4.78
N TYR A 194 20.05 33.25 5.87
CA TYR A 194 19.34 31.97 5.84
C TYR A 194 17.83 32.14 5.70
N LEU A 195 17.25 33.19 6.28
CA LEU A 195 15.84 33.51 6.08
C LEU A 195 15.57 33.85 4.61
N GLN A 196 16.41 34.68 3.99
CA GLN A 196 16.32 35.00 2.58
C GLN A 196 16.50 33.76 1.69
N ALA A 197 17.51 32.94 1.96
CA ALA A 197 17.69 31.67 1.24
C ALA A 197 16.50 30.72 1.40
N ALA A 198 15.82 30.71 2.55
CA ALA A 198 14.61 29.93 2.76
C ALA A 198 13.41 30.48 1.96
N GLN A 199 13.29 31.80 1.85
CA GLN A 199 12.28 32.47 1.02
C GLN A 199 12.50 32.16 -0.46
N ASP A 200 13.72 32.39 -0.97
CA ASP A 200 14.08 32.13 -2.37
C ASP A 200 13.81 30.67 -2.76
N LYS A 201 14.16 29.73 -1.87
CA LYS A 201 13.89 28.29 -2.06
C LYS A 201 12.40 27.97 -1.95
N GLY A 202 11.66 28.66 -1.09
CA GLY A 202 10.21 28.53 -0.99
C GLY A 202 9.51 28.96 -2.29
N ASP A 203 9.95 30.07 -2.88
CA ASP A 203 9.45 30.55 -4.17
C ASP A 203 9.78 29.56 -5.29
N LEU A 204 11.00 29.00 -5.30
CA LEU A 204 11.38 27.93 -6.24
C LEU A 204 10.50 26.68 -6.08
N VAL A 205 10.19 26.25 -4.85
CA VAL A 205 9.28 25.12 -4.61
C VAL A 205 7.90 25.41 -5.19
N GLN A 206 7.38 26.63 -5.00
CA GLN A 206 6.09 27.06 -5.55
C GLN A 206 6.08 26.98 -7.09
N GLU A 207 7.15 27.47 -7.74
CA GLU A 207 7.33 27.42 -9.19
C GLU A 207 7.37 25.97 -9.69
N LEU A 208 8.21 25.12 -9.10
CA LEU A 208 8.33 23.71 -9.45
C LEU A 208 7.01 22.95 -9.26
N CYS A 209 6.27 23.22 -8.18
CA CYS A 209 4.95 22.64 -7.94
C CYS A 209 3.95 23.04 -9.03
N THR A 210 3.95 24.30 -9.45
CA THR A 210 3.06 24.81 -10.49
C THR A 210 3.35 24.13 -11.83
N ASP A 211 4.62 23.97 -12.17
CA ASP A 211 5.06 23.31 -13.41
C ASP A 211 4.84 21.79 -13.42
N ALA A 212 4.93 21.15 -12.25
CA ALA A 212 4.79 19.70 -12.12
C ALA A 212 3.33 19.24 -11.97
N GLU A 213 2.45 20.06 -11.38
CA GLU A 213 1.04 19.71 -11.14
C GLU A 213 0.34 19.11 -12.37
N PRO A 214 0.37 19.73 -13.57
CA PRO A 214 -0.31 19.17 -14.73
C PRO A 214 0.28 17.83 -15.17
N LYS A 215 1.60 17.63 -15.03
CA LYS A 215 2.28 16.38 -15.39
C LYS A 215 1.93 15.25 -14.45
N ILE A 216 1.95 15.52 -13.14
CA ILE A 216 1.56 14.57 -12.10
C ILE A 216 0.08 14.22 -12.24
N HIS A 217 -0.77 15.20 -12.56
CA HIS A 217 -2.19 14.97 -12.80
C HIS A 217 -2.46 14.08 -14.02
N ASP A 218 -1.81 14.35 -15.16
CA ASP A 218 -1.92 13.53 -16.37
C ASP A 218 -1.44 12.09 -16.12
N PHE A 219 -0.31 11.93 -15.45
CA PHE A 219 0.19 10.63 -14.99
C PHE A 219 -0.89 9.88 -14.19
N MET A 220 -1.46 10.51 -13.15
CA MET A 220 -2.47 9.87 -12.32
C MET A 220 -3.71 9.46 -13.12
N ILE A 221 -4.17 10.27 -14.07
CA ILE A 221 -5.33 9.93 -14.91
C ILE A 221 -5.04 8.70 -15.76
N LYS A 222 -3.88 8.66 -16.43
CA LYS A 222 -3.48 7.55 -17.29
C LYS A 222 -3.36 6.25 -16.49
N ILE A 223 -2.65 6.29 -15.36
CA ILE A 223 -2.43 5.11 -14.52
C ILE A 223 -3.73 4.64 -13.87
N ASN A 224 -4.57 5.54 -13.36
CA ASN A 224 -5.88 5.16 -12.80
C ASN A 224 -6.77 4.46 -13.81
N THR A 225 -6.73 4.89 -15.08
CA THR A 225 -7.52 4.25 -16.14
C THR A 225 -7.08 2.81 -16.37
N LYS A 226 -5.77 2.51 -16.29
CA LYS A 226 -5.23 1.15 -16.43
C LYS A 226 -5.39 0.31 -15.18
N ALA A 227 -5.27 0.91 -14.00
CA ALA A 227 -5.43 0.24 -12.72
C ALA A 227 -6.83 -0.39 -12.56
N VAL A 228 -7.87 0.23 -13.13
CA VAL A 228 -9.24 -0.30 -13.10
C VAL A 228 -9.35 -1.69 -13.72
N ASP A 229 -8.71 -1.93 -14.86
CA ASP A 229 -8.75 -3.24 -15.53
C ASP A 229 -8.00 -4.32 -14.72
N VAL A 230 -6.91 -3.94 -14.06
CA VAL A 230 -6.18 -4.81 -13.13
C VAL A 230 -7.06 -5.14 -11.91
N MET A 231 -7.69 -4.13 -11.30
CA MET A 231 -8.59 -4.32 -10.16
C MET A 231 -9.74 -5.28 -10.48
N TYR A 232 -10.32 -5.19 -11.68
CA TYR A 232 -11.34 -6.16 -12.11
C TYR A 232 -10.81 -7.57 -12.24
N SER A 233 -9.61 -7.73 -12.82
CA SER A 233 -8.97 -9.04 -12.99
C SER A 233 -8.69 -9.68 -11.63
N LEU A 234 -8.16 -8.91 -10.67
CA LEU A 234 -7.91 -9.36 -9.30
C LEU A 234 -9.22 -9.77 -8.59
N ARG A 235 -10.30 -8.98 -8.71
CA ARG A 235 -11.61 -9.29 -8.12
C ARG A 235 -12.24 -10.55 -8.69
N GLN A 236 -12.16 -10.75 -10.00
CA GLN A 236 -12.70 -11.93 -10.67
C GLN A 236 -12.02 -13.21 -10.17
N GLU A 237 -10.71 -13.17 -9.97
CA GLU A 237 -9.94 -14.33 -9.54
C GLU A 237 -10.29 -14.80 -8.12
N ILE A 238 -10.63 -13.88 -7.22
CA ILE A 238 -11.11 -14.20 -5.86
C ILE A 238 -12.63 -14.39 -5.78
N GLY A 239 -13.31 -14.51 -6.92
CA GLY A 239 -14.74 -14.83 -6.98
C GLY A 239 -15.67 -13.68 -6.57
N ILE A 240 -15.20 -12.43 -6.52
CA ILE A 240 -16.07 -11.27 -6.24
C ILE A 240 -16.90 -10.97 -7.48
N LYS A 241 -18.21 -11.21 -7.39
CA LYS A 241 -19.18 -10.81 -8.41
C LYS A 241 -19.18 -9.30 -8.55
N THR A 242 -18.69 -8.81 -9.69
CA THR A 242 -18.65 -7.39 -10.03
C THR A 242 -19.41 -7.19 -11.34
N ASP A 243 -20.44 -6.34 -11.34
CA ASP A 243 -21.01 -5.84 -12.58
C ASP A 243 -20.07 -4.78 -13.18
N ILE A 244 -19.15 -5.25 -14.03
CA ILE A 244 -18.12 -4.41 -14.64
C ILE A 244 -18.73 -3.24 -15.42
N LYS A 245 -19.90 -3.42 -16.02
CA LYS A 245 -20.52 -2.36 -16.82
C LYS A 245 -20.99 -1.22 -15.91
N THR A 246 -21.78 -1.56 -14.89
CA THR A 246 -22.26 -0.59 -13.91
C THR A 246 -21.10 0.06 -13.16
N ASP A 247 -20.07 -0.70 -12.79
CA ASP A 247 -18.92 -0.18 -12.05
C ASP A 247 -18.05 0.77 -12.92
N LYS A 248 -17.93 0.50 -14.22
CA LYS A 248 -17.32 1.43 -15.18
C LYS A 248 -18.13 2.72 -15.32
N GLU A 249 -19.45 2.63 -15.42
CA GLU A 249 -20.34 3.81 -15.48
C GLU A 249 -20.24 4.67 -14.19
N LEU A 250 -20.15 4.04 -13.02
CA LEU A 250 -19.95 4.72 -11.74
C LEU A 250 -18.58 5.41 -11.68
N ASN A 251 -17.51 4.74 -12.11
CA ASN A 251 -16.17 5.31 -12.16
C ASN A 251 -16.10 6.52 -13.11
N GLU A 252 -16.76 6.47 -14.27
CA GLU A 252 -16.84 7.60 -15.19
C GLU A 252 -17.64 8.78 -14.61
N ARG A 253 -18.70 8.51 -13.83
CA ARG A 253 -19.43 9.55 -13.10
C ARG A 253 -18.56 10.20 -12.02
N LEU A 254 -17.78 9.41 -11.29
CA LEU A 254 -16.83 9.92 -10.29
C LEU A 254 -15.75 10.81 -10.93
N LYS A 255 -15.15 10.38 -12.04
CA LYS A 255 -14.19 11.19 -12.80
C LYS A 255 -14.76 12.56 -13.18
N LYS A 256 -16.01 12.60 -13.66
CA LYS A 256 -16.70 13.85 -14.04
C LYS A 256 -16.97 14.77 -12.85
N LEU A 257 -17.14 14.25 -11.64
CA LEU A 257 -17.31 15.07 -10.43
C LEU A 257 -15.98 15.73 -10.01
N VAL A 258 -14.89 14.98 -10.08
CA VAL A 258 -13.53 15.48 -9.78
C VAL A 258 -13.09 16.56 -10.77
N LEU A 259 -13.45 16.41 -12.06
CA LEU A 259 -13.15 17.41 -13.09
C LEU A 259 -14.02 18.68 -13.01
N LYS A 260 -15.15 18.65 -12.30
CA LYS A 260 -16.06 19.80 -12.12
C LYS A 260 -15.80 20.62 -10.86
N SER A 261 -14.92 20.14 -9.95
CA SER A 261 -14.57 20.84 -8.71
C SER A 261 -13.32 21.71 -8.83
N LYS A 262 -12.78 21.86 -10.04
CA LYS A 262 -11.79 22.88 -10.43
C LYS A 262 -12.49 23.91 -11.32
#